data_AF-A0A945HZP2-F1
#
_entry.id   AF-A0A945HZP2-F1
#
_cell.length_a   1.000
_cell.length_b   1.000
_cell.length_c   1.000
_cell.angle_alpha   90.00
_cell.angle_beta   90.00
_cell.angle_gamma   90.00
#
_symmetry.space_group_name_H-M   'P 1'
#
loop_
_entity.id
_entity.type
_entity.pdbx_description
1 polymer ?
#
loop_
_entity_poly.entity_id
_entity_poly.type
_entity_poly.pdbx_seq_one_letter_code
_entity_poly.pdbx_strand_id
1 'polypeptide(L)' 'MGERKIIEHLDIFEGENNVMITTTVSCGLELVDAVDDYIKEGFTVVSSSSGGTNIQVYLVKPL' A
#
# COMPACT_ATOMS: atom_id res chain seq x y z
N MET A 1 5.30 16.37 2.37
CA MET A 1 6.06 15.66 3.44
C MET A 1 5.24 14.44 3.79
N GLY A 2 5.76 13.23 3.62
CA GLY A 2 4.98 11.99 3.79
C GLY A 2 5.05 11.44 5.20
N GLU A 3 4.01 10.75 5.63
CA GLU A 3 3.94 10.05 6.91
C GLU A 3 4.16 8.55 6.72
N ARG A 4 4.88 7.91 7.65
CA ARG A 4 5.09 6.46 7.65
C ARG A 4 4.42 5.87 8.89
N LYS A 5 3.60 4.84 8.70
CA LYS A 5 2.90 4.12 9.76
C LYS A 5 3.01 2.61 9.58
N ILE A 6 3.03 1.89 10.69
CA ILE A 6 2.99 0.42 10.70
C ILE A 6 1.64 0.03 11.27
N ILE A 7 0.86 -0.73 10.49
CA ILE A 7 -0.44 -1.28 10.89
C ILE A 7 -0.33 -2.79 10.76
N GLU A 8 -0.37 -3.51 11.87
CA GLU A 8 -0.18 -4.96 11.91
C GLU A 8 1.09 -5.42 11.16
N HIS A 9 0.92 -6.10 10.02
CA HIS A 9 1.99 -6.60 9.16
C HIS A 9 2.27 -5.71 7.94
N LEU A 10 1.67 -4.52 7.90
CA LEU A 10 1.78 -3.55 6.80
C LEU A 10 2.67 -2.37 7.21
N ASP A 11 3.66 -2.09 6.37
CA ASP A 11 4.46 -0.88 6.41
C ASP A 11 3.95 0.09 5.34
N ILE A 12 3.29 1.15 5.78
CA ILE A 12 2.58 2.09 4.91
C ILE A 12 3.28 3.43 4.93
N PHE A 13 3.59 3.94 3.75
CA PHE A 13 4.03 5.32 3.53
C PHE A 13 2.95 6.09 2.78
N GLU A 14 2.47 7.19 3.36
CA GLU A 14 1.49 8.10 2.78
C GLU A 14 2.16 9.41 2.40
N GLY A 15 2.28 9.66 1.10
CA GLY A 15 2.61 10.98 0.55
C GLY A 15 1.36 11.82 0.31
N GLU A 16 1.55 12.98 -0.31
CA GLU A 16 0.47 13.96 -0.54
C GLU A 16 -0.65 13.44 -1.47
N ASN A 17 -0.27 12.69 -2.52
CA ASN A 17 -1.20 12.07 -3.47
C ASN A 17 -0.81 10.63 -3.80
N ASN A 18 -0.02 9.99 -2.95
CA ASN A 18 0.45 8.63 -3.17
C ASN A 18 0.50 7.84 -1.86
N VAL A 19 0.38 6.53 -1.99
CA VAL A 19 0.51 5.59 -0.90
C VAL A 19 1.39 4.43 -1.37
N MET A 20 2.33 4.01 -0.54
CA MET A 20 3.11 2.80 -0.75
C MET A 20 2.90 1.87 0.42
N ILE A 21 2.40 0.67 0.15
CA ILE A 21 2.19 -0.38 1.15
C ILE A 21 3.20 -1.48 0.90
N THR A 22 3.97 -1.82 1.91
CA THR A 22 4.89 -2.96 1.90
C THR A 22 4.44 -3.99 2.91
N THR A 23 4.43 -5.26 2.54
CA THR A 23 4.21 -6.36 3.48
C THR A 23 5.00 -7.60 3.08
N THR A 24 4.83 -8.68 3.83
CA THR A 24 5.34 -10.00 3.49
C THR A 24 4.31 -10.81 2.70
N VAL A 25 4.76 -11.76 1.88
CA VAL A 25 3.90 -12.64 1.06
C VAL A 25 2.90 -13.44 1.91
N SER A 26 3.25 -13.74 3.17
CA SER A 26 2.36 -14.42 4.12
C SER A 26 1.16 -13.58 4.57
N CYS A 27 1.21 -12.26 4.41
CA CYS A 27 0.18 -11.31 4.85
C CYS A 27 -0.55 -10.67 3.66
N GLY A 28 -0.76 -11.46 2.61
CA GLY A 28 -1.35 -10.98 1.36
C GLY A 28 -2.81 -10.56 1.50
N LEU A 29 -3.57 -11.12 2.44
CA LEU A 29 -4.98 -10.77 2.64
C LEU A 29 -5.10 -9.38 3.29
N GLU A 30 -4.30 -9.12 4.32
CA GLU A 30 -4.23 -7.83 5.00
C GLU A 30 -3.82 -6.71 4.03
N LEU A 31 -2.90 -7.03 3.10
CA LEU A 31 -2.54 -6.11 2.03
C LEU A 31 -3.73 -5.80 1.11
N VAL A 32 -4.49 -6.81 0.71
CA VAL A 32 -5.65 -6.63 -0.17
C VAL A 32 -6.71 -5.78 0.51
N ASP A 33 -7.01 -6.04 1.78
CA ASP A 33 -7.99 -5.27 2.55
C ASP A 33 -7.57 -3.80 2.66
N ALA A 34 -6.29 -3.53 3.00
CA ALA A 34 -5.78 -2.17 3.07
C ALA A 34 -5.79 -1.45 1.71
N VAL A 35 -5.42 -2.15 0.62
CA VAL A 35 -5.49 -1.61 -0.73
C VAL A 35 -6.93 -1.27 -1.12
N ASP A 36 -7.90 -2.12 -0.79
CA ASP A 36 -9.32 -1.90 -1.07
C ASP A 36 -9.85 -0.64 -0.36
N ASP A 37 -9.43 -0.40 0.88
CA ASP A 37 -9.80 0.82 1.62
C ASP A 37 -9.25 2.09 0.96
N TYR A 38 -7.98 2.11 0.51
CA TYR A 38 -7.45 3.24 -0.24
C TYR A 38 -8.14 3.43 -1.60
N ILE A 39 -8.55 2.34 -2.27
CA ILE A 39 -9.33 2.44 -3.51
C ILE A 39 -10.69 3.11 -3.24
N LYS A 40 -11.36 2.80 -2.12
CA LYS A 40 -12.61 3.48 -1.72
C LYS A 40 -12.40 4.97 -1.44
N GLU A 41 -11.21 5.37 -0.98
CA GLU A 41 -10.83 6.79 -0.80
C GLU A 41 -10.47 7.51 -2.12
N GLY A 42 -10.49 6.79 -3.25
CA GLY A 42 -10.25 7.32 -4.59
C GLY A 42 -8.82 7.15 -5.09
N PHE A 43 -7.98 6.37 -4.42
CA PHE A 43 -6.66 6.00 -4.96
C PHE A 43 -6.78 4.92 -6.03
N THR A 44 -5.80 4.87 -6.93
CA THR A 44 -5.67 3.86 -7.97
C THR A 44 -4.32 3.17 -7.84
N VAL A 45 -4.30 1.84 -7.93
CA VAL A 45 -3.06 1.07 -7.97
C VAL A 45 -2.37 1.32 -9.31
N VAL A 46 -1.11 1.78 -9.25
CA VAL A 46 -0.30 2.08 -10.44
C VAL A 46 0.86 1.11 -10.64
N SER A 47 1.31 0.47 -9.57
CA SER A 47 2.38 -0.52 -9.65
C SER A 47 2.30 -1.48 -8.48
N SER A 48 2.67 -2.73 -8.74
CA SER A 48 2.87 -3.75 -7.71
C SER A 48 4.16 -4.50 -8.02
N SER A 49 4.95 -4.77 -6.99
CA SER A 49 6.18 -5.54 -7.08
C SER A 49 6.21 -6.60 -6.00
N SER A 50 6.74 -7.77 -6.32
CA SER A 50 7.02 -8.82 -5.34
C SER A 50 8.47 -9.25 -5.49
N GLY A 51 9.20 -9.30 -4.37
CA GLY A 51 10.61 -9.68 -4.35
C GLY A 51 10.93 -10.49 -3.11
N GLY A 52 11.40 -11.72 -3.31
CA GLY A 52 11.65 -12.66 -2.21
C GLY A 52 10.38 -12.91 -1.40
N THR A 53 10.42 -12.58 -0.10
CA THR A 53 9.30 -12.72 0.83
C THR A 53 8.43 -11.47 0.94
N ASN A 54 8.69 -10.41 0.15
CA ASN A 54 8.02 -9.12 0.30
C ASN A 54 7.14 -8.78 -0.90
N ILE A 55 6.04 -8.08 -0.64
CA ILE A 55 5.14 -7.48 -1.62
C ILE A 55 5.11 -5.98 -1.38
N GLN A 56 5.11 -5.20 -2.46
CA GLN A 56 4.91 -3.76 -2.46
C GLN A 56 3.81 -3.37 -3.43
N VAL A 57 2.93 -2.47 -3.00
CA VAL A 57 1.87 -1.88 -3.83
C VAL A 57 1.98 -0.37 -3.74
N TYR A 58 2.00 0.27 -4.90
CA TYR A 58 2.04 1.72 -5.04
C TYR A 58 0.71 2.21 -5.61
N LEU A 59 0.09 3.14 -4.90
CA LEU A 59 -1.19 3.75 -5.24
C LEU A 59 -1.02 5.26 -5.40
N VAL A 60 -1.82 5.87 -6.27
CA VAL A 60 -1.88 7.33 -6.44
C VAL A 60 -3.32 7.80 -6.51
N LYS A 61 -3.57 9.01 -6.01
CA LYS A 61 -4.87 9.67 -6.15
C LYS A 61 -4.78 10.65 -7.34
N PRO A 62 -5.59 10.48 -8.39
CA PRO A 62 -5.65 11.45 -9.47
C PRO A 62 -6.13 12.81 -8.93
N LEU A 63 -5.47 13.88 -9.36
CA LEU A 63 -5.79 15.27 -9.03
C LEU A 63 -7.14 15.71 -9.62
#